data_AF-A0A1M3NBB1-F1
#
_entry.id   AF-A0A1M3NBB1-F1
#
_cell.length_a   1.000
_cell.length_b   1.000
_cell.length_c   1.000
_cell.angle_alpha   90.00
_cell.angle_beta   90.00
_cell.angle_gamma   90.00
#
_symmetry.space_group_name_H-M   'P 1'
#
loop_
_entity.id
_entity.type
_entity.pdbx_description
1 polymer ?
#
loop_
_entity_poly.entity_id
_entity_poly.type
_entity_poly.pdbx_seq_one_letter_code
_entity_poly.pdbx_strand_id
1 'polypeptide(L)'
;MDATALHLELRNAITLSDELGRHEHALGDDDLAGHLAAVRTTLGELERLVGRSHERQVSPKPTLIDRLETSRRILRDRLEEIPVSLRLRVGELMASLERIIFAELRPSSPVPAKPVLGGLPLRRVVPQSVHSLADYVAAIALLASAELAKTRRGRVVGLVLAAKHGGVSLLTDARFTAARVISIEVHEMVDYGAGIGAVMAPFLLRYRKRDRLASSIQIMTGLGMLLVSLFTDYRAEHGVGRAVRSRGGPRARRLLRKQRAAAKAGEKTKEGAARPLEGLAGPSVLPRMRL
;
A
#
# COMPACT_ATOMS: atom_id res chain seq x y z
N MET A 1 0.62 -7.14 16.73
CA MET A 1 1.60 -6.95 15.62
C MET A 1 2.97 -7.32 16.14
N ASP A 2 3.77 -8.09 15.40
CA ASP A 2 5.15 -8.33 15.84
C ASP A 2 6.00 -7.05 15.74
N ALA A 3 7.09 -6.97 16.51
CA ALA A 3 7.94 -5.79 16.57
C ALA A 3 8.58 -5.43 15.21
N THR A 4 8.85 -6.42 14.37
CA THR A 4 9.44 -6.20 13.05
C THR A 4 8.41 -5.56 12.13
N ALA A 5 7.18 -6.10 12.09
CA ALA A 5 6.07 -5.56 11.34
C ALA A 5 5.74 -4.13 11.78
N LEU A 6 5.74 -3.86 13.09
CA LEU A 6 5.53 -2.51 13.62
C LEU A 6 6.62 -1.53 13.18
N HIS A 7 7.88 -1.93 13.28
CA HIS A 7 9.01 -1.12 12.82
C HIS A 7 8.94 -0.81 11.32
N LEU A 8 8.58 -1.80 10.50
CA LEU A 8 8.40 -1.61 9.06
C LEU A 8 7.24 -0.67 8.76
N GLU A 9 6.14 -0.78 9.51
CA GLU A 9 4.98 0.09 9.35
C GLU A 9 5.28 1.54 9.72
N LEU A 10 6.00 1.76 10.83
CA LEU A 10 6.51 3.07 11.24
C LEU A 10 7.37 3.70 10.14
N ARG A 11 8.33 2.95 9.59
CA ARG A 11 9.19 3.43 8.50
C ARG A 11 8.43 3.79 7.24
N ASN A 12 7.44 2.98 6.86
CA ASN A 12 6.58 3.26 5.72
C ASN A 12 5.78 4.55 5.95
N ALA A 13 5.18 4.71 7.13
CA ALA A 13 4.41 5.90 7.50
C ALA A 13 5.29 7.18 7.52
N ILE A 14 6.50 7.12 8.07
CA ILE A 14 7.48 8.23 8.06
C ILE A 14 7.80 8.63 6.61
N THR A 15 8.05 7.63 5.75
CA THR A 15 8.39 7.87 4.34
C THR A 15 7.23 8.50 3.58
N LEU A 16 6.01 7.99 3.76
CA LEU A 16 4.80 8.53 3.14
C LEU A 16 4.54 9.97 3.61
N SER A 17 4.69 10.22 4.91
CA SER A 17 4.51 11.55 5.50
C SER A 17 5.53 12.56 4.96
N ASP A 18 6.79 12.17 4.75
CA ASP A 18 7.82 13.02 4.12
C ASP A 18 7.58 13.24 2.61
N GLU A 19 7.13 12.21 1.89
CA GLU A 19 6.75 12.34 0.46
C GLU A 19 5.60 13.33 0.31
N LEU A 20 4.52 13.15 1.09
CA LEU A 20 3.34 14.01 1.07
C LEU A 20 3.67 15.44 1.51
N GLY A 21 4.43 15.62 2.60
CA GLY A 21 4.76 16.96 3.11
C GLY A 21 5.54 17.80 2.09
N ARG A 22 6.45 17.18 1.34
CA ARG A 22 7.17 17.86 0.24
C ARG A 22 6.26 18.20 -0.93
N HIS A 23 5.27 17.37 -1.22
CA HIS A 23 4.30 17.64 -2.27
C HIS A 23 3.40 18.82 -1.90
N GLU A 24 2.86 18.85 -0.68
CA GLU A 24 1.97 19.93 -0.22
C GLU A 24 2.70 21.26 -0.09
N HIS A 25 3.93 21.27 0.43
CA HIS A 25 4.75 22.48 0.47
C HIS A 25 5.04 23.02 -0.95
N ALA A 26 5.25 22.14 -1.94
CA ALA A 26 5.43 22.56 -3.33
C ALA A 26 4.14 23.11 -3.97
N LEU A 27 2.97 22.79 -3.42
CA LEU A 27 1.67 23.32 -3.83
C LEU A 27 1.28 24.59 -3.06
N GLY A 28 2.05 24.98 -2.03
CA GLY A 28 1.78 26.14 -1.18
C GLY A 28 0.78 25.89 -0.05
N ASP A 29 0.41 24.64 0.23
CA ASP A 29 -0.40 24.28 1.41
C ASP A 29 0.52 24.02 2.60
N ASP A 30 1.03 25.11 3.19
CA ASP A 30 1.94 25.06 4.33
C ASP A 30 1.26 24.51 5.61
N ASP A 31 -0.06 24.63 5.73
CA ASP A 31 -0.82 24.10 6.86
C ASP A 31 -0.84 22.57 6.85
N LEU A 32 -1.19 21.96 5.70
CA LEU A 32 -1.18 20.50 5.56
C LEU A 32 0.25 19.96 5.65
N ALA A 33 1.22 20.66 5.06
CA ALA A 33 2.63 20.32 5.20
C ALA A 33 3.09 20.34 6.68
N GLY A 34 2.63 21.33 7.46
CA GLY A 34 2.85 21.42 8.90
C GLY A 34 2.29 20.22 9.68
N HIS A 35 1.05 19.83 9.40
CA HIS A 35 0.44 18.63 9.99
C HIS A 35 1.20 17.35 9.62
N LEU A 36 1.63 17.19 8.37
CA LEU A 36 2.44 16.06 7.95
C LEU A 36 3.81 16.04 8.63
N ALA A 37 4.46 17.19 8.82
CA ALA A 37 5.70 17.28 9.60
C ALA A 37 5.51 16.87 11.08
N ALA A 38 4.38 17.24 11.69
CA ALA A 38 4.04 16.81 13.05
C ALA A 38 3.81 15.28 13.14
N VAL A 39 3.13 14.68 12.15
CA VAL A 39 2.99 13.22 12.02
C VAL A 39 4.36 12.55 11.94
N ARG A 40 5.22 13.00 11.02
CA ARG A 40 6.58 12.47 10.86
C ARG A 40 7.38 12.53 12.16
N THR A 41 7.32 13.65 12.86
CA THR A 41 8.04 13.84 14.13
C THR A 41 7.57 12.85 15.18
N THR A 42 6.25 12.72 15.35
CA THR A 42 5.64 11.77 16.30
C THR A 42 5.99 10.32 15.96
N LEU A 43 5.94 9.95 14.68
CA LEU A 43 6.34 8.63 14.20
C LEU A 43 7.84 8.36 14.42
N GLY A 44 8.70 9.36 14.22
CA GLY A 44 10.13 9.24 14.47
C GLY A 44 10.48 9.06 15.94
N GLU A 45 9.70 9.67 16.85
CA GLU A 45 9.82 9.41 18.28
C GLU A 45 9.41 7.97 18.63
N LEU A 46 8.30 7.48 18.08
CA LEU A 46 7.86 6.08 18.25
C LEU A 46 8.87 5.08 17.67
N GLU A 47 9.41 5.32 16.46
CA GLU A 47 10.44 4.45 15.86
C GLU A 47 11.68 4.35 16.77
N ARG A 48 12.12 5.46 17.38
CA ARG A 48 13.24 5.43 18.33
C ARG A 48 12.91 4.64 19.60
N LEU A 49 11.67 4.70 20.08
CA LEU A 49 11.23 3.91 21.24
C LEU A 49 11.19 2.42 20.90
N VAL A 50 10.57 2.05 19.77
CA VAL A 50 10.51 0.65 19.29
C VAL A 50 11.91 0.10 19.02
N GLY A 51 12.80 0.90 18.44
CA GLY A 51 14.20 0.52 18.21
C GLY A 51 14.98 0.26 19.50
N ARG A 52 14.66 0.99 20.58
CA ARG A 52 15.25 0.75 21.92
C ARG A 52 14.58 -0.40 22.67
N SER A 53 13.32 -0.70 22.39
CA SER A 53 12.56 -1.69 23.14
C SER A 53 12.98 -3.14 22.88
N HIS A 54 13.83 -3.40 21.88
CA HIS A 54 14.50 -4.69 21.75
C HIS A 54 15.34 -5.05 22.99
N GLU A 55 15.74 -4.05 23.80
CA GLU A 55 16.44 -4.27 25.07
C GLU A 55 15.52 -4.30 26.30
N ARG A 56 14.33 -3.66 26.26
CA ARG A 56 13.34 -3.59 27.37
C ARG A 56 11.93 -3.34 26.82
N GLN A 57 10.91 -4.09 27.30
CA GLN A 57 9.51 -3.80 27.00
C GLN A 57 9.09 -2.44 27.58
N VAL A 58 9.24 -1.37 26.81
CA VAL A 58 8.78 -0.03 27.17
C VAL A 58 7.48 0.22 26.41
N SER A 59 6.36 0.24 27.13
CA SER A 59 5.09 0.69 26.56
C SER A 59 5.24 2.15 26.11
N PRO A 60 4.70 2.54 24.93
CA PRO A 60 4.76 3.91 24.47
C PRO A 60 4.10 4.86 25.46
N LYS A 61 4.55 6.11 25.46
CA LYS A 61 3.88 7.17 26.22
C LYS A 61 2.48 7.39 25.62
N PRO A 62 1.40 7.36 26.42
CA PRO A 62 0.02 7.61 25.93
C PRO A 62 -0.11 8.88 25.08
N THR A 63 0.66 9.91 25.44
CA THR A 63 0.69 11.19 24.73
C THR A 63 1.12 11.09 23.26
N LEU A 64 1.91 10.10 22.87
CA LEU A 64 2.29 9.89 21.47
C LEU A 64 1.13 9.31 20.65
N ILE A 65 0.35 8.42 21.26
CA ILE A 65 -0.82 7.82 20.64
C ILE A 65 -1.90 8.89 20.42
N ASP A 66 -2.16 9.72 21.43
CA ASP A 66 -3.12 10.83 21.33
C ASP A 66 -2.77 11.82 20.21
N ARG A 67 -1.46 12.10 20.02
CA ARG A 67 -0.96 12.93 18.91
C ARG A 67 -1.21 12.30 17.55
N LEU A 68 -0.96 10.98 17.41
CA LEU A 68 -1.25 10.27 16.15
C LEU A 68 -2.74 10.22 15.86
N GLU A 69 -3.59 9.97 16.86
CA GLU A 69 -5.05 9.97 16.71
C GLU A 69 -5.57 11.34 16.29
N THR A 70 -5.07 12.41 16.91
CA THR A 70 -5.41 13.79 16.55
C THR A 70 -4.98 14.10 15.12
N SER A 71 -3.76 13.73 14.74
CA SER A 71 -3.26 13.94 13.37
C SER A 71 -4.05 13.14 12.33
N ARG A 72 -4.44 11.90 12.64
CA ARG A 72 -5.28 11.06 11.77
C ARG A 72 -6.66 11.67 11.57
N ARG A 73 -7.28 12.24 12.61
CA ARG A 73 -8.56 12.95 12.51
C ARG A 73 -8.44 14.15 11.57
N ILE A 74 -7.43 15.00 11.78
CA ILE A 74 -7.18 16.18 10.92
C ILE A 74 -7.00 15.77 9.46
N LEU A 75 -6.16 14.76 9.17
CA LEU A 75 -5.94 14.28 7.79
C LEU A 75 -7.22 13.72 7.14
N ARG A 76 -8.09 13.11 7.93
CA ARG A 76 -9.39 12.61 7.45
C ARG A 76 -10.32 13.76 7.10
N ASP A 77 -10.43 14.74 7.99
CA ASP A 77 -11.34 15.87 7.82
C ASP A 77 -10.95 16.73 6.62
N ARG A 78 -9.64 16.83 6.33
CA ARG A 78 -9.10 17.54 5.16
C ARG A 78 -8.99 16.69 3.89
N LEU A 79 -9.44 15.43 3.88
CA LEU A 79 -9.24 14.53 2.74
C LEU A 79 -9.86 15.05 1.43
N GLU A 80 -10.94 15.82 1.52
CA GLU A 80 -11.62 16.40 0.36
C GLU A 80 -10.84 17.55 -0.28
N GLU A 81 -10.04 18.28 0.50
CA GLU A 81 -9.18 19.38 0.04
C GLU A 81 -7.96 18.85 -0.74
N ILE A 82 -7.55 17.62 -0.44
CA ILE A 82 -6.34 17.02 -1.02
C ILE A 82 -6.59 16.67 -2.50
N PRO A 83 -5.65 17.02 -3.41
CA PRO A 83 -5.74 16.65 -4.82
C PRO A 83 -6.00 15.16 -5.02
N VAL A 84 -6.89 14.81 -5.94
CA VAL A 84 -7.28 13.41 -6.21
C VAL A 84 -6.07 12.49 -6.46
N SER A 85 -5.01 13.01 -7.07
CA SER A 85 -3.75 12.28 -7.29
C SER A 85 -2.99 11.89 -6.02
N LEU A 86 -3.21 12.59 -4.91
CA LEU A 86 -2.55 12.37 -3.62
C LEU A 86 -3.46 11.64 -2.62
N ARG A 87 -4.79 11.66 -2.81
CA ARG A 87 -5.75 10.98 -1.91
C ARG A 87 -5.42 9.51 -1.66
N LEU A 88 -4.95 8.77 -2.68
CA LEU A 88 -4.52 7.38 -2.51
C LEU A 88 -3.36 7.26 -1.50
N ARG A 89 -2.33 8.12 -1.63
CA ARG A 89 -1.17 8.14 -0.74
C ARG A 89 -1.52 8.56 0.68
N VAL A 90 -2.42 9.52 0.83
CA VAL A 90 -2.94 9.94 2.13
C VAL A 90 -3.76 8.81 2.76
N GLY A 91 -4.55 8.10 1.97
CA GLY A 91 -5.23 6.87 2.39
C GLY A 91 -4.26 5.80 2.90
N GLU A 92 -3.16 5.56 2.18
CA GLU A 92 -2.08 4.65 2.62
C GLU A 92 -1.45 5.09 3.95
N LEU A 93 -1.21 6.39 4.13
CA LEU A 93 -0.69 6.95 5.38
C LEU A 93 -1.70 6.76 6.53
N MET A 94 -2.97 7.15 6.34
CA MET A 94 -4.02 7.00 7.36
C MET A 94 -4.22 5.54 7.78
N ALA A 95 -4.21 4.61 6.83
CA ALA A 95 -4.30 3.17 7.13
C ALA A 95 -3.08 2.69 7.94
N SER A 96 -1.89 3.24 7.65
CA SER A 96 -0.68 2.91 8.41
C SER A 96 -0.72 3.49 9.82
N LEU A 97 -1.17 4.74 9.99
CA LEU A 97 -1.38 5.37 11.30
C LEU A 97 -2.37 4.56 12.16
N GLU A 98 -3.49 4.14 11.57
CA GLU A 98 -4.49 3.32 12.25
C GLU A 98 -3.92 1.99 12.74
N ARG A 99 -3.12 1.31 11.91
CA ARG A 99 -2.46 0.06 12.30
C ARG A 99 -1.44 0.25 13.41
N ILE A 100 -0.67 1.34 13.37
CA ILE A 100 0.31 1.69 14.42
C ILE A 100 -0.43 1.96 15.74
N ILE A 101 -1.42 2.84 15.73
CA ILE A 101 -2.26 3.15 16.91
C ILE A 101 -2.88 1.86 17.47
N PHE A 102 -3.47 1.03 16.62
CA PHE A 102 -4.08 -0.24 17.02
C PHE A 102 -3.07 -1.20 17.65
N ALA A 103 -1.89 -1.36 17.03
CA ALA A 103 -0.84 -2.24 17.53
C ALA A 103 -0.34 -1.82 18.91
N GLU A 104 -0.21 -0.51 19.16
CA GLU A 104 0.24 0.01 20.45
C GLU A 104 -0.83 -0.11 21.54
N LEU A 105 -2.10 0.13 21.20
CA LEU A 105 -3.20 -0.02 22.14
C LEU A 105 -3.54 -1.49 22.43
N ARG A 106 -3.26 -2.39 21.49
CA ARG A 106 -3.64 -3.81 21.54
C ARG A 106 -2.53 -4.72 20.98
N PRO A 107 -1.37 -4.83 21.66
CA PRO A 107 -0.19 -5.51 21.13
C PRO A 107 -0.44 -6.98 20.74
N SER A 108 -1.30 -7.67 21.48
CA SER A 108 -1.64 -9.08 21.27
C SER A 108 -2.86 -9.31 20.36
N SER A 109 -3.48 -8.25 19.82
CA SER A 109 -4.66 -8.41 18.95
C SER A 109 -4.26 -8.54 17.46
N PRO A 110 -5.03 -9.34 16.68
CA PRO A 110 -4.87 -9.41 15.23
C PRO A 110 -5.03 -8.02 14.59
N VAL A 111 -4.09 -7.68 13.73
CA VAL A 111 -3.94 -6.37 13.11
C VAL A 111 -4.89 -6.24 11.94
N PRO A 112 -5.67 -5.15 11.83
CA PRO A 112 -6.53 -4.93 10.66
C PRO A 112 -5.70 -4.82 9.37
N ALA A 113 -6.13 -5.51 8.32
CA ALA A 113 -5.57 -5.42 6.98
C ALA A 113 -5.76 -4.01 6.40
N LYS A 114 -4.79 -3.55 5.59
CA LYS A 114 -4.96 -2.30 4.83
C LYS A 114 -6.06 -2.49 3.78
N PRO A 115 -6.85 -1.43 3.48
CA PRO A 115 -7.80 -1.50 2.39
C PRO A 115 -7.06 -1.77 1.08
N VAL A 116 -7.58 -2.71 0.29
CA VAL A 116 -7.07 -3.00 -1.06
C VAL A 116 -7.96 -2.35 -2.11
N LEU A 117 -7.41 -2.11 -3.29
CA LEU A 117 -8.14 -1.56 -4.45
C LEU A 117 -8.91 -0.25 -4.14
N GLY A 118 -8.38 0.57 -3.23
CA GLY A 118 -8.92 1.89 -2.92
C GLY A 118 -10.11 1.92 -1.96
N GLY A 119 -10.51 0.79 -1.38
CA GLY A 119 -11.58 0.80 -0.36
C GLY A 119 -12.22 -0.54 -0.02
N LEU A 120 -11.72 -1.66 -0.54
CA LEU A 120 -12.21 -2.98 -0.15
C LEU A 120 -11.54 -3.46 1.14
N PRO A 121 -12.24 -4.25 1.98
CA PRO A 121 -13.61 -4.77 1.82
C PRO A 121 -14.70 -3.69 2.04
N LEU A 122 -15.91 -3.89 1.50
CA LEU A 122 -17.02 -2.91 1.58
C LEU A 122 -17.47 -2.68 3.02
N ARG A 123 -17.54 -3.76 3.81
CA ARG A 123 -17.83 -3.73 5.25
C ARG A 123 -17.04 -4.85 5.93
N ARG A 124 -16.79 -4.68 7.22
CA ARG A 124 -15.99 -5.60 8.03
C ARG A 124 -16.86 -6.28 9.09
N VAL A 125 -17.70 -7.22 8.64
CA VAL A 125 -18.72 -7.87 9.48
C VAL A 125 -18.49 -9.37 9.67
N VAL A 126 -17.88 -10.05 8.70
CA VAL A 126 -17.53 -11.46 8.80
C VAL A 126 -16.18 -11.57 9.51
N PRO A 127 -16.08 -12.23 10.68
CA PRO A 127 -14.80 -12.40 11.37
C PRO A 127 -13.81 -13.20 10.51
N GLN A 128 -12.52 -12.83 10.58
CA GLN A 128 -11.45 -13.52 9.83
C GLN A 128 -11.44 -15.04 10.02
N SER A 129 -11.77 -15.55 11.21
CA SER A 129 -11.83 -16.99 11.48
C SER A 129 -12.95 -17.70 10.71
N VAL A 130 -14.09 -17.04 10.52
CA VAL A 130 -15.21 -17.56 9.74
C VAL A 130 -14.84 -17.57 8.25
N HIS A 131 -14.22 -16.49 7.76
CA HIS A 131 -13.67 -16.43 6.41
C HIS A 131 -12.69 -17.57 6.15
N SER A 132 -11.71 -17.75 7.04
CA SER A 132 -10.68 -18.79 6.89
C SER A 132 -11.29 -20.20 6.81
N LEU A 133 -12.37 -20.47 7.54
CA LEU A 133 -13.11 -21.74 7.41
C LEU A 133 -13.84 -21.82 6.07
N ALA A 134 -14.48 -20.73 5.64
CA ALA A 134 -15.17 -20.67 4.36
C ALA A 134 -14.23 -20.96 3.18
N ASP A 135 -12.96 -20.54 3.26
CA ASP A 135 -11.96 -20.86 2.23
C ASP A 135 -11.71 -22.35 2.07
N TYR A 136 -11.59 -23.08 3.19
CA TYR A 136 -11.40 -24.52 3.15
C TYR A 136 -12.63 -25.23 2.56
N VAL A 137 -13.82 -24.77 2.91
CA VAL A 137 -15.07 -25.26 2.31
C VAL A 137 -15.10 -24.97 0.81
N ALA A 138 -14.70 -23.77 0.39
CA ALA A 138 -14.62 -23.39 -1.01
C ALA A 138 -13.58 -24.23 -1.78
N ALA A 139 -12.39 -24.46 -1.21
CA ALA A 139 -11.36 -25.30 -1.80
C ALA A 139 -11.83 -26.75 -1.98
N ILE A 140 -12.52 -27.33 -0.99
CA ILE A 140 -13.12 -28.66 -1.07
C ILE A 140 -14.21 -28.70 -2.15
N ALA A 141 -15.09 -27.70 -2.21
CA ALA A 141 -16.12 -27.62 -3.24
C ALA A 141 -15.53 -27.54 -4.65
N LEU A 142 -14.46 -26.74 -4.84
CA LEU A 142 -13.74 -26.64 -6.11
C LEU A 142 -13.06 -27.96 -6.47
N LEU A 143 -12.50 -28.69 -5.50
CA LEU A 143 -11.93 -30.02 -5.72
C LEU A 143 -13.02 -31.03 -6.11
N ALA A 144 -14.17 -31.02 -5.43
CA ALA A 144 -15.33 -31.84 -5.82
C ALA A 144 -15.82 -31.50 -7.23
N SER A 145 -15.77 -30.23 -7.63
CA SER A 145 -16.08 -29.83 -9.01
C SER A 145 -15.11 -30.46 -10.03
N ALA A 146 -13.85 -30.66 -9.65
CA ALA A 146 -12.86 -31.32 -10.49
C ALA A 146 -13.22 -32.80 -10.68
N GLU A 147 -13.54 -33.52 -9.60
CA GLU A 147 -13.92 -34.94 -9.67
C GLU A 147 -15.22 -35.17 -10.47
N LEU A 148 -16.19 -34.27 -10.31
CA LEU A 148 -17.50 -34.36 -10.99
C LEU A 148 -17.46 -33.92 -12.46
N ALA A 149 -16.37 -33.30 -12.93
CA ALA A 149 -16.27 -32.87 -14.31
C ALA A 149 -16.07 -34.08 -15.26
N LYS A 150 -16.85 -34.09 -16.35
CA LYS A 150 -16.78 -35.09 -17.41
C LYS A 150 -15.69 -34.78 -18.42
N THR A 151 -15.39 -33.50 -18.66
CA THR A 151 -14.31 -33.09 -19.56
C THR A 151 -13.00 -32.80 -18.84
N ARG A 152 -11.87 -33.09 -19.51
CA ARG A 152 -10.52 -32.77 -18.99
C ARG A 152 -10.37 -31.29 -18.63
N ARG A 153 -11.02 -30.37 -19.37
CA ARG A 153 -10.96 -28.93 -19.11
C ARG A 153 -11.60 -28.59 -17.76
N GLY A 154 -12.82 -29.08 -17.52
CA GLY A 154 -13.51 -28.87 -16.24
C GLY A 154 -12.70 -29.42 -15.06
N ARG A 155 -12.12 -30.62 -15.22
CA ARG A 155 -11.25 -31.24 -14.19
C ARG A 155 -10.04 -30.38 -13.85
N VAL A 156 -9.28 -29.97 -14.88
CA VAL A 156 -8.07 -29.16 -14.70
C VAL A 156 -8.41 -27.82 -14.05
N VAL A 157 -9.49 -27.16 -14.47
CA VAL A 157 -9.88 -25.88 -13.89
C VAL A 157 -10.28 -26.02 -12.42
N GLY A 158 -11.11 -27.02 -12.08
CA GLY A 158 -11.49 -27.28 -10.70
C GLY A 158 -10.26 -27.54 -9.81
N LEU A 159 -9.33 -28.37 -10.29
CA LEU A 159 -8.10 -28.70 -9.57
C LEU A 159 -7.20 -27.47 -9.37
N VAL A 160 -6.99 -26.67 -10.42
CA VAL A 160 -6.17 -25.44 -10.33
C VAL A 160 -6.79 -24.43 -9.38
N LEU A 161 -8.12 -24.22 -9.43
CA LEU A 161 -8.81 -23.31 -8.53
C LEU A 161 -8.73 -23.80 -7.07
N ALA A 162 -8.98 -25.09 -6.83
CA ALA A 162 -8.89 -25.69 -5.50
C ALA A 162 -7.47 -25.58 -4.91
N ALA A 163 -6.46 -25.97 -5.70
CA ALA A 163 -5.07 -25.91 -5.28
C ALA A 163 -4.60 -24.47 -5.02
N LYS A 164 -4.97 -23.52 -5.90
CA LYS A 164 -4.64 -22.11 -5.74
C LYS A 164 -5.28 -21.54 -4.48
N HIS A 165 -6.60 -21.68 -4.32
CA HIS A 165 -7.31 -21.08 -3.20
C HIS A 165 -6.93 -21.73 -1.87
N GLY A 166 -7.02 -23.07 -1.77
CA GLY A 166 -6.63 -23.79 -0.56
C GLY A 166 -5.14 -23.62 -0.21
N GLY A 167 -4.26 -23.61 -1.22
CA GLY A 167 -2.85 -23.35 -1.03
C GLY A 167 -2.56 -21.93 -0.53
N VAL A 168 -3.25 -20.92 -1.06
CA VAL A 168 -3.12 -19.54 -0.58
C VAL A 168 -3.63 -19.42 0.86
N SER A 169 -4.80 -19.98 1.20
CA SER A 169 -5.32 -19.97 2.56
C SER A 169 -4.39 -20.67 3.55
N LEU A 170 -3.81 -21.82 3.20
CA LEU A 170 -2.81 -22.52 4.02
C LEU A 170 -1.53 -21.72 4.27
N LEU A 171 -1.17 -20.82 3.34
CA LEU A 171 0.05 -20.04 3.39
C LEU A 171 -0.15 -18.61 3.92
N THR A 172 -1.37 -18.22 4.27
CA THR A 172 -1.72 -16.86 4.69
C THR A 172 -1.40 -16.61 6.17
N ASP A 173 -1.20 -15.36 6.57
CA ASP A 173 -1.11 -14.98 7.99
C ASP A 173 -2.48 -14.93 8.68
N ALA A 174 -3.09 -16.10 8.83
CA ALA A 174 -4.37 -16.32 9.49
C ALA A 174 -4.26 -17.42 10.56
N ARG A 175 -5.33 -17.59 11.35
CA ARG A 175 -5.37 -18.52 12.49
C ARG A 175 -5.18 -19.99 12.08
N PHE A 176 -5.80 -20.41 10.99
CA PHE A 176 -5.81 -21.81 10.54
C PHE A 176 -4.87 -21.99 9.34
N THR A 177 -3.56 -21.90 9.56
CA THR A 177 -2.59 -21.86 8.46
C THR A 177 -1.41 -22.79 8.74
N ALA A 178 -0.82 -23.35 7.69
CA ALA A 178 0.34 -24.23 7.78
C ALA A 178 1.65 -23.42 7.81
N ALA A 179 1.70 -22.31 7.07
CA ALA A 179 2.80 -21.36 7.11
C ALA A 179 2.25 -19.94 6.89
N ARG A 180 2.93 -18.92 7.42
CA ARG A 180 2.49 -17.52 7.37
C ARG A 180 3.36 -16.70 6.42
N VAL A 181 3.28 -17.03 5.14
CA VAL A 181 4.16 -16.47 4.09
C VAL A 181 3.46 -15.40 3.27
N ILE A 182 2.14 -15.53 3.09
CA ILE A 182 1.29 -14.64 2.32
C ILE A 182 0.65 -13.63 3.27
N SER A 183 0.87 -12.34 3.01
CA SER A 183 0.22 -11.27 3.76
C SER A 183 -1.29 -11.28 3.55
N ILE A 184 -2.05 -10.92 4.58
CA ILE A 184 -3.52 -10.94 4.52
C ILE A 184 -4.07 -10.07 3.38
N GLU A 185 -3.41 -8.97 3.02
CA GLU A 185 -3.81 -8.11 1.90
C GLU A 185 -3.63 -8.80 0.54
N VAL A 186 -2.62 -9.67 0.40
CA VAL A 186 -2.41 -10.44 -0.84
C VAL A 186 -3.42 -11.56 -0.94
N HIS A 187 -3.74 -12.19 0.19
CA HIS A 187 -4.81 -13.17 0.27
C HIS A 187 -6.16 -12.56 -0.17
N GLU A 188 -6.55 -11.42 0.39
CA GLU A 188 -7.78 -10.70 -0.01
C GLU A 188 -7.81 -10.41 -1.53
N MET A 189 -6.70 -9.93 -2.11
CA MET A 189 -6.62 -9.71 -3.57
C MET A 189 -6.78 -11.01 -4.36
N VAL A 190 -6.21 -12.12 -3.86
CA VAL A 190 -6.34 -13.44 -4.46
C VAL A 190 -7.78 -13.93 -4.40
N ASP A 191 -8.51 -13.71 -3.30
CA ASP A 191 -9.89 -14.15 -3.17
C ASP A 191 -10.80 -13.48 -4.19
N TYR A 192 -10.65 -12.16 -4.38
CA TYR A 192 -11.38 -11.45 -5.44
C TYR A 192 -11.06 -12.02 -6.82
N GLY A 193 -9.77 -12.22 -7.12
CA GLY A 193 -9.35 -12.78 -8.40
C GLY A 193 -9.80 -14.22 -8.62
N ALA A 194 -9.76 -15.05 -7.58
CA ALA A 194 -10.17 -16.46 -7.61
C ALA A 194 -11.69 -16.59 -7.74
N GLY A 195 -12.46 -15.77 -7.00
CA GLY A 195 -13.91 -15.73 -7.09
C GLY A 195 -14.39 -15.33 -8.49
N ILE A 196 -13.85 -14.24 -9.06
CA ILE A 196 -14.13 -13.83 -10.44
C ILE A 196 -13.73 -14.93 -11.44
N GLY A 197 -12.54 -15.50 -11.26
CA GLY A 197 -12.04 -16.58 -12.11
C GLY A 197 -12.95 -17.81 -12.12
N ALA A 198 -13.42 -18.25 -10.95
CA ALA A 198 -14.30 -19.39 -10.79
C ALA A 198 -15.67 -19.18 -11.46
N VAL A 199 -16.21 -17.96 -11.37
CA VAL A 199 -17.46 -17.59 -12.07
C VAL A 199 -17.28 -17.60 -13.59
N MET A 200 -16.18 -17.02 -14.09
CA MET A 200 -15.99 -16.79 -15.52
C MET A 200 -15.47 -18.01 -16.29
N ALA A 201 -14.68 -18.88 -15.63
CA ALA A 201 -13.97 -19.97 -16.30
C ALA A 201 -14.87 -20.94 -17.10
N PRO A 202 -16.06 -21.38 -16.60
CA PRO A 202 -16.94 -22.27 -17.37
C PRO A 202 -17.38 -21.72 -18.72
N PHE A 203 -17.51 -20.39 -18.82
CA PHE A 203 -17.93 -19.69 -20.03
C PHE A 203 -16.75 -19.45 -20.97
N LEU A 204 -15.66 -18.88 -20.45
CA LEU A 204 -14.47 -18.54 -21.24
C LEU A 204 -13.83 -19.78 -21.86
N LEU A 205 -13.81 -20.90 -21.12
CA LEU A 205 -13.23 -22.17 -21.58
C LEU A 205 -14.27 -23.12 -22.20
N ARG A 206 -15.52 -22.65 -22.34
CA ARG A 206 -16.62 -23.29 -23.06
C ARG A 206 -16.93 -24.73 -22.61
N TYR A 207 -16.79 -25.03 -21.31
CA TYR A 207 -17.15 -26.34 -20.75
C TYR A 207 -18.49 -26.36 -19.99
N ARG A 208 -19.13 -25.19 -19.76
CA ARG A 208 -20.42 -25.07 -19.05
C ARG A 208 -21.50 -26.05 -19.51
N LYS A 209 -21.68 -26.22 -20.82
CA LYS A 209 -22.73 -27.10 -21.36
C LYS A 209 -22.44 -28.59 -21.14
N ARG A 210 -21.16 -28.98 -21.14
CA ARG A 210 -20.74 -30.39 -21.01
C ARG A 210 -20.60 -30.82 -19.56
N ASP A 211 -20.13 -29.91 -18.70
CA ASP A 211 -19.90 -30.14 -17.27
C ASP A 211 -20.83 -29.27 -16.42
N ARG A 212 -22.15 -29.42 -16.61
CA ARG A 212 -23.15 -28.54 -15.97
C ARG A 212 -23.01 -28.50 -14.45
N LEU A 213 -22.86 -29.67 -13.82
CA LEU A 213 -22.73 -29.76 -12.36
C LEU A 213 -21.45 -29.11 -11.84
N ALA A 214 -20.29 -29.47 -12.38
CA ALA A 214 -19.01 -28.88 -12.01
C ALA A 214 -19.00 -27.35 -12.21
N SER A 215 -19.57 -26.89 -13.32
CA SER A 215 -19.68 -25.47 -13.63
C SER A 215 -20.59 -24.73 -12.64
N SER A 216 -21.71 -25.32 -12.25
CA SER A 216 -22.59 -24.76 -11.22
C SER A 216 -21.87 -24.64 -9.88
N ILE A 217 -21.13 -25.68 -9.46
CA ILE A 217 -20.35 -25.65 -8.23
C ILE A 217 -19.33 -24.50 -8.28
N GLN A 218 -18.53 -24.40 -9.36
CA GLN A 218 -17.53 -23.35 -9.51
C GLN A 218 -18.14 -21.94 -9.49
N ILE A 219 -19.27 -21.74 -10.17
CA ILE A 219 -19.96 -20.44 -10.18
C ILE A 219 -20.48 -20.08 -8.79
N MET A 220 -21.17 -21.01 -8.12
CA MET A 220 -21.73 -20.77 -6.79
C MET A 220 -20.65 -20.54 -5.75
N THR A 221 -19.57 -21.34 -5.77
CA THR A 221 -18.41 -21.14 -4.91
C THR A 221 -17.74 -19.80 -5.20
N GLY A 222 -17.54 -19.44 -6.46
CA GLY A 222 -16.94 -18.15 -6.83
C GLY A 222 -17.77 -16.95 -6.35
N LEU A 223 -19.09 -17.00 -6.49
CA LEU A 223 -20.00 -15.98 -5.95
C LEU A 223 -19.94 -15.93 -4.42
N GLY A 224 -19.95 -17.09 -3.76
CA GLY A 224 -19.82 -17.19 -2.30
C GLY A 224 -18.51 -16.58 -1.80
N MET A 225 -17.38 -16.89 -2.45
CA MET A 225 -16.08 -16.31 -2.13
C MET A 225 -16.09 -14.79 -2.24
N LEU A 226 -16.64 -14.23 -3.33
CA LEU A 226 -16.74 -12.78 -3.50
C LEU A 226 -17.57 -12.13 -2.40
N LEU A 227 -18.74 -12.69 -2.09
CA LEU A 227 -19.61 -12.18 -1.05
C LEU A 227 -18.93 -12.24 0.33
N VAL A 228 -18.32 -13.36 0.69
CA VAL A 228 -17.63 -13.49 1.98
C VAL A 228 -16.47 -12.49 2.04
N SER A 229 -15.63 -12.42 1.01
CA SER A 229 -14.47 -11.51 0.95
C SER A 229 -14.84 -10.04 1.09
N LEU A 230 -15.87 -9.58 0.36
CA LEU A 230 -16.33 -8.18 0.39
C LEU A 230 -16.85 -7.74 1.77
N PHE A 231 -17.19 -8.69 2.65
CA PHE A 231 -17.74 -8.44 3.97
C PHE A 231 -16.83 -8.89 5.12
N THR A 232 -15.60 -9.34 4.82
CA THR A 232 -14.68 -9.88 5.83
C THR A 232 -13.91 -8.79 6.55
N ASP A 233 -13.84 -8.87 7.88
CA ASP A 233 -12.87 -8.11 8.66
C ASP A 233 -11.50 -8.76 8.57
N TYR A 234 -10.79 -8.52 7.47
CA TYR A 234 -9.47 -9.06 7.24
C TYR A 234 -8.50 -8.59 8.33
N ARG A 235 -7.95 -9.56 9.07
CA ARG A 235 -6.97 -9.32 10.14
C ARG A 235 -5.79 -10.28 10.03
N ALA A 236 -4.59 -9.73 10.10
CA ALA A 236 -3.34 -10.48 10.17
C ALA A 236 -3.03 -10.86 11.62
N GLU A 237 -2.67 -12.12 11.87
CA GLU A 237 -2.28 -12.56 13.22
C GLU A 237 -0.98 -11.88 13.67
N HIS A 238 0.02 -11.81 12.78
CA HIS A 238 1.36 -11.27 13.10
C HIS A 238 1.60 -9.92 12.41
N GLY A 239 0.99 -9.73 11.24
CA GLY A 239 1.18 -8.56 10.41
C GLY A 239 2.34 -8.72 9.42
N VAL A 240 2.63 -9.95 8.96
CA VAL A 240 3.64 -10.19 7.92
C VAL A 240 3.25 -9.46 6.65
N GLY A 241 3.85 -8.30 6.45
CA GLY A 241 3.85 -7.56 5.19
C GLY A 241 5.30 -7.36 4.77
N ARG A 242 5.63 -7.66 3.51
CA ARG A 242 6.91 -7.20 2.96
C ARG A 242 6.93 -5.69 3.13
N ALA A 243 7.97 -5.16 3.77
CA ALA A 243 8.28 -3.75 3.69
C ALA A 243 8.26 -3.37 2.22
N VAL A 244 7.27 -2.57 1.81
CA VAL A 244 7.34 -1.92 0.51
C VAL A 244 8.45 -0.91 0.68
N ARG A 245 9.71 -1.35 0.47
CA ARG A 245 10.83 -0.42 0.31
C ARG A 245 10.37 0.49 -0.80
N SER A 246 9.99 1.72 -0.45
CA SER A 246 9.78 2.76 -1.44
C SER A 246 11.15 2.92 -2.08
N ARG A 247 11.37 2.21 -3.20
CA ARG A 247 12.49 2.47 -4.08
C ARG A 247 12.15 3.84 -4.61
N GLY A 248 12.58 4.91 -3.93
CA GLY A 248 12.20 6.30 -4.20
C GLY A 248 11.89 6.45 -5.68
N GLY A 249 10.60 6.59 -5.99
CA GLY A 249 10.04 6.15 -7.28
C GLY A 249 10.78 6.77 -8.47
N PRO A 250 10.71 6.18 -9.66
CA PRO A 250 11.31 6.75 -10.87
C PRO A 250 10.95 8.24 -11.06
N ARG A 251 9.74 8.65 -10.65
CA ARG A 251 9.28 10.04 -10.63
C ARG A 251 10.01 10.92 -9.61
N ALA A 252 10.24 10.47 -8.37
CA ALA A 252 11.03 11.22 -7.39
C ALA A 252 12.47 11.41 -7.87
N ARG A 253 13.07 10.38 -8.48
CA ARG A 253 14.38 10.49 -9.13
C ARG A 253 14.36 11.44 -10.33
N ARG A 254 13.29 11.46 -11.12
CA ARG A 254 13.12 12.39 -12.27
C ARG A 254 12.94 13.83 -11.81
N LEU A 255 12.17 14.07 -10.75
CA LEU A 255 12.00 15.38 -10.11
C LEU A 255 13.32 15.90 -9.56
N LEU A 256 14.05 15.08 -8.80
CA LEU A 256 15.41 15.40 -8.34
C LEU A 256 16.36 15.68 -9.51
N ARG A 257 16.29 14.92 -10.61
CA ARG A 257 17.08 15.17 -11.82
C ARG A 257 16.71 16.50 -12.48
N LYS A 258 15.42 16.82 -12.61
CA LYS A 258 14.95 18.10 -13.16
C LYS A 258 15.38 19.28 -12.29
N GLN A 259 15.24 19.17 -10.96
CA GLN A 259 15.69 20.19 -10.02
C GLN A 259 17.20 20.42 -10.10
N ARG A 260 18.01 19.34 -10.15
CA ARG A 260 19.46 19.45 -10.35
C ARG A 260 19.84 20.05 -11.71
N ALA A 261 19.09 19.73 -12.76
CA ALA A 261 19.31 20.31 -14.09
C ALA A 261 18.99 21.81 -14.10
N ALA A 262 17.89 22.22 -13.46
CA ALA A 262 17.51 23.62 -13.32
C ALA A 262 18.53 24.42 -12.48
N ALA A 263 19.02 23.85 -11.37
CA ALA A 263 20.06 24.47 -10.55
C ALA A 263 21.36 24.70 -11.34
N LYS A 264 21.83 23.69 -12.08
CA LYS A 264 23.01 23.81 -12.95
C LYS A 264 22.83 24.81 -14.10
N ALA A 265 21.61 24.92 -14.64
CA ALA A 265 21.31 25.91 -15.66
C ALA A 265 21.38 27.34 -15.08
N GLY A 266 20.87 27.56 -13.86
CA GLY A 266 20.98 28.85 -13.18
C GLY A 266 22.40 29.25 -12.81
N GLU A 267 23.27 28.29 -12.47
CA GLU A 267 24.68 28.54 -12.15
C GLU A 267 25.49 29.00 -13.37
N LYS A 268 25.29 28.37 -14.53
CA LYS A 268 25.93 28.79 -15.80
C LYS A 268 25.54 30.20 -16.23
N THR A 269 24.30 30.62 -15.97
CA THR A 269 23.85 31.97 -16.29
C THR A 269 24.56 33.03 -15.43
N LYS A 270 24.94 32.70 -14.19
CA LYS A 270 25.68 33.61 -13.31
C LYS A 270 27.17 33.73 -13.69
N GLU A 271 27.81 32.64 -14.12
CA GLU A 271 29.20 32.69 -14.62
C GLU A 271 29.33 33.49 -15.92
N GLY A 272 28.29 33.52 -16.77
CA GLY A 272 28.27 34.36 -17.99
C GLY A 272 28.12 35.86 -17.71
N ALA A 273 27.45 36.24 -16.61
CA ALA A 273 27.22 37.63 -16.25
C ALA A 273 28.40 38.29 -15.49
N ALA A 274 29.33 37.48 -14.98
CA ALA A 274 30.51 37.95 -14.27
C ALA A 274 31.78 38.04 -15.15
N ARG A 275 31.64 38.06 -16.48
CA ARG A 275 32.77 38.43 -17.34
C ARG A 275 32.96 39.95 -17.29
N PRO A 276 34.07 40.45 -16.73
CA PRO A 276 34.35 41.87 -16.75
C PRO A 276 34.48 42.35 -18.20
N LEU A 277 33.90 43.50 -18.50
CA LEU A 277 33.98 44.20 -19.80
C LEU A 277 35.40 44.75 -20.03
N GLU A 278 36.42 43.90 -20.04
CA GLU A 278 37.82 44.30 -20.23
C GLU A 278 38.20 44.55 -21.71
N GLY A 279 37.23 44.58 -22.63
CA GLY A 279 37.49 44.63 -24.08
C GLY A 279 37.09 45.89 -24.85
N LEU A 280 36.54 46.94 -24.21
CA LEU A 280 35.97 48.10 -24.92
C LEU A 280 36.89 49.34 -24.99
N ALA A 281 38.21 49.17 -24.88
CA ALA A 281 39.17 50.23 -25.21
C ALA A 281 39.50 50.18 -26.72
N GLY A 282 38.67 50.85 -27.53
CA GLY A 282 38.95 51.07 -28.94
C GLY A 282 40.07 52.11 -29.16
N PRO A 283 40.91 51.96 -30.20
CA PRO A 283 41.99 52.91 -30.48
C PRO A 283 41.42 54.26 -30.93
N SER A 284 41.88 55.31 -30.25
CA SER A 284 41.60 56.72 -30.56
C SER A 284 42.28 57.12 -31.88
N VAL A 285 41.51 57.17 -32.96
CA VAL A 285 41.93 57.73 -34.25
C VAL A 285 41.82 59.25 -34.20
N LEU A 286 42.95 59.93 -34.05
CA LEU A 286 43.04 61.39 -34.19
C LEU A 286 43.02 61.80 -35.68
N PRO A 287 42.26 62.85 -36.06
CA PRO A 287 42.21 63.31 -37.44
C PRO A 287 43.44 64.15 -37.80
N ARG A 288 44.12 63.79 -38.89
CA ARG A 288 45.19 64.59 -39.51
C ARG A 288 44.58 65.81 -40.23
N MET A 289 44.84 67.00 -39.71
CA MET A 289 44.72 68.25 -40.49
C MET A 289 45.81 68.29 -41.56
N ARG A 290 45.43 68.53 -42.81
CA ARG A 290 46.35 68.98 -43.87
C ARG A 290 46.16 70.48 -44.06
N LEU A 291 47.31 71.16 -44.13
CA LEU A 291 47.53 72.56 -44.46
C LEU A 291 47.05 72.89 -45.88
#